data_AF-A0A192D4M9-F1
#
_entry.id   AF-A0A192D4M9-F1
#
_cell.length_a   1.000
_cell.length_b   1.000
_cell.length_c   1.000
_cell.angle_alpha   90.00
_cell.angle_beta   90.00
_cell.angle_gamma   90.00
#
_symmetry.space_group_name_H-M   'P 1'
#
loop_
_entity.id
_entity.type
_entity.pdbx_description
1 polymer ?
#
loop_
_entity_poly.entity_id
_entity_poly.type
_entity_poly.pdbx_seq_one_letter_code
_entity_poly.pdbx_strand_id
1 'polypeptide(L)' 'MAQTYEFYCERADEAAALAAKATLDNVRDRELRSEKTWRGLAEQARKTVAEREKADIARAERRAAESLAS' A
#
# COMPACT_ATOMS: atom_id res chain seq x y z
N MET A 1 5.48 0.04 -13.81
CA MET A 1 6.16 0.02 -12.51
C MET A 1 5.10 0.22 -11.43
N ALA A 2 4.97 -0.70 -10.48
CA ALA A 2 4.09 -0.49 -9.33
C ALA A 2 4.73 0.53 -8.39
N GLN A 3 3.95 1.51 -7.90
CA GLN A 3 4.45 2.51 -6.97
C GLN A 3 4.46 1.95 -5.53
N THR A 4 5.25 2.54 -4.64
CA THR A 4 5.48 2.02 -3.29
C THR A 4 4.36 2.41 -2.31
N TYR A 5 4.33 1.75 -1.16
CA TYR A 5 3.43 2.09 -0.06
C TYR A 5 3.58 3.56 0.36
N GLU A 6 4.82 4.02 0.47
CA GLU A 6 5.18 5.38 0.90
C GLU A 6 4.64 6.42 -0.09
N PHE A 7 4.81 6.18 -1.40
CA PHE A 7 4.26 7.06 -2.43
C PHE A 7 2.74 7.23 -2.29
N TYR A 8 2.01 6.14 -2.10
CA TYR A 8 0.56 6.21 -1.93
C TYR A 8 0.16 6.88 -0.60
N CYS A 9 0.96 6.74 0.46
CA CYS A 9 0.74 7.44 1.71
C CYS A 9 0.94 8.94 1.57
N GLU A 10 2.01 9.39 0.91
CA GLU A 10 2.26 10.81 0.64
C GLU A 10 1.08 11.43 -0.13
N ARG A 11 0.57 10.74 -1.15
CA ARG A 11 -0.61 11.19 -1.90
C ARG A 11 -1.88 11.26 -1.07
N ALA A 12 -2.07 10.30 -0.16
CA ALA A 12 -3.20 10.32 0.76
C ALA A 12 -3.10 11.51 1.72
N ASP A 13 -1.91 11.78 2.26
CA ASP A 13 -1.66 12.88 3.19
C ASP A 13 -1.83 14.25 2.50
N GLU A 14 -1.37 14.38 1.26
CA GLU A 14 -1.63 15.56 0.42
C GLU A 14 -3.13 15.82 0.25
N ALA A 15 -3.90 14.78 -0.11
CA ALA A 15 -5.35 14.89 -0.30
C ALA A 15 -6.06 15.26 1.02
N ALA A 16 -5.67 14.65 2.14
CA ALA A 16 -6.20 14.98 3.47
C ALA A 16 -5.91 16.45 3.84
N ALA A 17 -4.70 16.94 3.57
CA ALA A 17 -4.32 18.33 3.83
C ALA A 17 -5.11 19.32 2.95
N LEU A 18 -5.40 18.96 1.70
CA LEU A 18 -6.27 19.75 0.82
C LEU A 18 -7.72 19.75 1.28
N ALA A 19 -8.25 18.60 1.72
CA ALA A 19 -9.60 18.51 2.29
C ALA A 19 -9.74 19.39 3.54
N ALA A 20 -8.74 19.41 4.42
CA ALA A 20 -8.72 20.24 5.62
C ALA A 20 -8.72 21.74 5.32
N LYS A 21 -8.12 22.16 4.20
CA LYS A 21 -8.08 23.56 3.74
C LYS A 21 -9.29 23.95 2.89
N ALA A 22 -10.12 22.99 2.48
CA ALA A 22 -11.24 23.25 1.58
C ALA A 22 -12.33 24.09 2.26
N THR A 23 -12.66 25.22 1.65
CA THR A 23 -13.72 26.14 2.07
C THR A 23 -15.09 25.74 1.54
N LEU A 24 -15.14 24.91 0.49
CA LEU A 24 -16.37 24.39 -0.10
C LEU A 24 -16.50 22.90 0.20
N ASP A 25 -17.70 22.48 0.59
CA ASP A 25 -17.96 21.08 0.98
C ASP A 25 -17.76 20.11 -0.18
N ASN A 26 -18.16 20.50 -1.40
CA ASN A 26 -17.96 19.67 -2.59
C ASN A 26 -16.47 19.43 -2.92
N VAL A 27 -15.59 20.40 -2.62
CA VAL A 27 -14.15 20.26 -2.75
C VAL A 27 -13.61 19.35 -1.64
N ARG A 28 -14.05 19.55 -0.39
CA ARG A 28 -13.67 18.69 0.73
C ARG A 28 -14.02 17.23 0.45
N ASP A 29 -15.24 16.95 0.00
CA ASP A 29 -15.71 15.60 -0.31
C ASP A 29 -14.97 14.96 -1.50
N ARG A 30 -14.54 15.77 -2.47
CA ARG A 30 -13.68 15.28 -3.56
C ARG A 30 -12.33 14.85 -3.01
N GLU A 31 -11.68 15.69 -2.21
CA GLU A 31 -10.36 15.37 -1.67
C GLU A 31 -10.39 14.20 -0.68
N LEU A 32 -11.44 14.06 0.15
CA LEU A 32 -11.62 12.89 1.02
C LEU A 32 -11.79 11.59 0.22
N ARG A 33 -12.46 11.64 -0.94
CA ARG A 33 -12.54 10.46 -1.84
C ARG A 33 -11.18 10.13 -2.47
N SER A 34 -10.40 11.15 -2.84
CA SER A 34 -9.03 10.97 -3.31
C SER A 34 -8.18 10.32 -2.21
N GLU A 35 -8.20 10.85 -0.98
CA GLU A 35 -7.50 10.28 0.17
C GLU A 35 -7.86 8.80 0.35
N LYS A 36 -9.16 8.47 0.41
CA LYS A 36 -9.62 7.10 0.58
C LYS A 36 -9.07 6.16 -0.50
N THR A 37 -9.02 6.63 -1.75
CA THR A 37 -8.47 5.87 -2.87
C THR A 37 -6.98 5.62 -2.68
N TRP A 38 -6.23 6.66 -2.32
CA TRP A 38 -4.79 6.55 -2.08
C TRP A 38 -4.45 5.64 -0.90
N ARG A 39 -5.20 5.73 0.21
CA ARG A 39 -5.07 4.80 1.35
C ARG A 39 -5.35 3.36 0.95
N GLY A 40 -6.35 3.13 0.11
CA GLY A 40 -6.67 1.79 -0.41
C GLY A 40 -5.51 1.20 -1.24
N LEU A 41 -4.90 2.02 -2.09
CA LEU A 41 -3.74 1.62 -2.89
C LEU A 41 -2.49 1.38 -2.03
N ALA A 42 -2.26 2.21 -1.02
CA ALA A 42 -1.18 1.98 -0.05
C ALA A 42 -1.35 0.62 0.62
N GLU A 43 -2.53 0.33 1.15
CA GLU A 43 -2.81 -0.96 1.81
C GLU A 43 -2.59 -2.15 0.86
N GLN A 44 -3.01 -2.02 -0.39
CA GLN A 44 -2.78 -3.06 -1.40
C GLN A 44 -1.28 -3.26 -1.70
N ALA A 45 -0.52 -2.18 -1.81
CA ALA A 45 0.94 -2.24 -2.00
C ALA A 45 1.62 -2.94 -0.82
N ARG A 46 1.26 -2.57 0.41
CA ARG A 46 1.76 -3.20 1.64
C ARG A 46 1.46 -4.69 1.68
N LYS A 47 0.21 -5.08 1.40
CA LYS A 47 -0.19 -6.50 1.33
C LYS A 47 0.62 -7.26 0.28
N THR A 48 0.83 -6.66 -0.88
CA THR A 48 1.61 -7.30 -1.97
C THR A 48 3.05 -7.57 -1.54
N VAL A 49 3.68 -6.64 -0.83
CA VAL A 49 5.05 -6.83 -0.29
C VAL A 49 5.05 -7.95 0.75
N ALA A 50 4.13 -7.90 1.72
CA ALA A 50 4.04 -8.92 2.76
C ALA A 50 3.80 -10.34 2.21
N GLU A 51 2.95 -10.49 1.19
CA GLU A 51 2.71 -11.79 0.55
C GLU A 51 3.92 -12.29 -0.24
N ARG A 52 4.72 -11.38 -0.84
CA ARG A 52 5.98 -11.77 -1.49
C ARG A 52 6.99 -12.29 -0.48
N GLU A 53 7.17 -11.59 0.65
CA GLU A 53 8.07 -12.01 1.72
C GLU A 53 7.69 -13.39 2.28
N LYS A 54 6.40 -13.62 2.56
CA LYS A 54 5.90 -14.93 2.98
C LYS A 54 6.20 -16.02 1.95
N ALA A 55 5.97 -15.73 0.67
CA ALA A 55 6.23 -16.69 -0.40
C ALA A 55 7.73 -16.99 -0.57
N ASP A 56 8.61 -16.00 -0.35
CA ASP A 56 10.05 -16.19 -0.37
C ASP A 56 10.53 -17.06 0.80
N ILE A 57 10.01 -16.83 2.01
CA ILE A 57 10.29 -17.66 3.18
C ILE A 57 9.87 -19.11 2.92
N ALA A 58 8.63 -19.33 2.48
CA ALA A 58 8.12 -20.67 2.20
C ALA A 58 8.94 -21.39 1.11
N ARG A 59 9.39 -20.66 0.09
CA ARG A 59 10.29 -21.22 -0.95
C ARG A 59 11.67 -21.58 -0.37
N ALA A 60 12.23 -20.76 0.50
CA ALA A 60 13.52 -21.02 1.14
C ALA A 60 13.45 -22.23 2.07
N GLU A 61 12.40 -22.33 2.90
CA GLU A 61 12.15 -23.47 3.77
C GLU A 61 12.01 -24.77 2.98
N ARG A 62 11.23 -24.74 1.87
CA ARG A 62 11.09 -25.90 0.99
C ARG A 62 12.42 -26.34 0.40
N ARG A 63 13.25 -25.41 -0.09
CA ARG A 63 14.58 -25.72 -0.63
C ARG A 63 15.51 -26.29 0.43
N ALA A 64 15.47 -25.76 1.66
CA ALA A 64 16.26 -26.28 2.77
C ALA A 64 15.85 -27.71 3.13
N ALA A 65 14.54 -27.98 3.23
CA ALA A 65 14.02 -29.32 3.48
C ALA A 65 14.39 -30.31 2.37
N GLU A 66 14.29 -29.90 1.10
CA GLU A 66 14.71 -30.71 -0.06
C GLU A 66 16.22 -31.00 -0.01
N SER A 67 17.05 -30.04 0.39
CA SER A 67 18.51 -30.24 0.53
C SER A 67 18.92 -31.15 1.69
N LEU A 68 18.14 -31.18 2.77
CA LEU A 68 18.38 -32.06 3.93
C LEU A 68 17.90 -33.49 3.70
N ALA A 69 17.01 -33.71 2.74
CA ALA A 69 16.46 -35.02 2.39
C ALA A 69 17.23 -35.73 1.26
N SER A 70 18.24 -35.08 0.66
CA SER A 70 19.14 -35.62 -0.36
C SER A 70 20.49 -36.02 0.21
#